data_AF-A0A0P0VC37-F1
#
_entry.id   AF-A0A0P0VC37-F1
#
_cell.length_a   1.000
_cell.length_b   1.000
_cell.length_c   1.000
_cell.angle_alpha   90.00
_cell.angle_beta   90.00
_cell.angle_gamma   90.00
#
_symmetry.space_group_name_H-M   'P 1'
#
loop_
_entity.id
_entity.type
_entity.pdbx_description
1 polymer ?
#
loop_
_entity_poly.entity_id
_entity_poly.type
_entity_poly.pdbx_seq_one_letter_code
_entity_poly.pdbx_strand_id
1 'polypeptide(L)'
;MAGGKKAAVAVLLVVMVVVSLSAVAPAAAAGAPFMVCGVDADRMAADCGSYCRAGSRERAPRRECCDAVRGADFKCLCKYRDELRVMGNIDAARAMQIPSKCRIKGAPKSC
;
A
#
# COMPACT_ATOMS: atom_id res chain seq x y z
N MET A 1 60.52 11.89 -11.62
CA MET A 1 60.50 12.65 -10.35
C MET A 1 59.32 13.60 -10.36
N ALA A 2 58.65 13.77 -9.20
CA ALA A 2 57.58 14.73 -8.89
C ALA A 2 56.29 14.61 -9.73
N GLY A 3 55.08 14.60 -9.21
CA GLY A 3 54.56 14.84 -7.87
C GLY A 3 53.03 14.85 -7.97
N GLY A 4 52.35 14.91 -6.83
CA GLY A 4 50.89 15.07 -6.87
C GLY A 4 50.15 14.57 -5.63
N LYS A 5 50.61 14.93 -4.43
CA LYS A 5 49.87 14.78 -3.16
C LYS A 5 48.61 15.67 -3.10
N LYS A 6 47.75 15.59 -4.11
CA LYS A 6 46.53 16.41 -4.27
C LYS A 6 45.24 15.58 -4.21
N ALA A 7 45.34 14.25 -4.25
CA ALA A 7 44.18 13.37 -4.17
C ALA A 7 43.64 13.20 -2.73
N ALA A 8 44.48 13.38 -1.70
CA ALA A 8 44.10 13.12 -0.31
C ALA A 8 43.31 14.27 0.37
N VAL A 9 43.20 15.44 -0.28
CA VAL A 9 42.46 16.62 0.24
C VAL A 9 41.18 16.88 -0.58
N ALA A 10 40.82 15.99 -1.49
CA ALA A 10 39.53 15.99 -2.17
C ALA A 10 38.58 14.93 -1.59
N VAL A 11 39.13 13.90 -0.94
CA VAL A 11 38.39 12.78 -0.32
C VAL A 11 38.25 13.03 1.19
N LEU A 12 37.79 14.21 1.60
CA LEU A 12 37.44 14.44 3.01
C LEU A 12 36.42 15.57 3.24
N LEU A 13 36.05 16.32 2.20
CA LEU A 13 35.08 17.43 2.29
C LEU A 13 33.82 17.22 1.43
N VAL A 14 33.53 15.98 1.02
CA VAL A 14 32.24 15.60 0.38
C VAL A 14 31.39 14.75 1.35
N VAL A 15 31.88 14.49 2.56
CA VAL A 15 31.24 13.60 3.56
C VAL A 15 30.42 14.38 4.61
N MET A 16 30.34 15.71 4.55
CA MET A 16 29.65 16.52 5.59
C MET A 16 28.81 17.69 5.05
N VAL A 17 28.11 17.51 3.94
CA VAL A 17 27.03 18.45 3.55
C VAL A 17 25.82 17.64 3.06
N VAL A 18 24.80 17.57 3.92
CA VAL A 18 23.37 17.26 3.67
C VAL A 18 22.85 15.81 3.50
N VAL A 19 23.48 14.79 4.10
CA VAL A 19 22.74 13.55 4.47
C VAL A 19 21.99 13.76 5.79
N SER A 20 21.07 14.73 5.79
CA SER A 20 20.19 15.03 6.93
C SER A 20 18.84 15.65 6.51
N LEU A 21 18.37 15.35 5.30
CA LEU A 21 16.93 15.38 5.00
C LEU A 21 16.39 13.94 4.92
N SER A 22 16.31 13.33 6.10
CA SER A 22 15.33 12.29 6.40
C SER A 22 13.92 12.76 6.01
N ALA A 23 13.17 11.84 5.37
CA ALA A 23 11.76 11.94 5.03
C ALA A 23 11.40 12.93 3.92
N VAL A 24 11.61 12.52 2.67
CA VAL A 24 10.62 12.82 1.63
C VAL A 24 9.31 12.11 2.00
N ALA A 25 8.50 12.75 2.84
CA ALA A 25 7.09 12.43 2.86
C ALA A 25 6.58 12.75 1.45
N PRO A 26 5.99 11.80 0.71
CA PRO A 26 5.28 12.19 -0.50
C PRO A 26 4.17 13.13 -0.01
N ALA A 27 4.26 14.40 -0.40
CA ALA A 27 3.14 15.31 -0.29
C ALA A 27 2.03 14.67 -1.14
N ALA A 28 1.07 14.04 -0.45
CA ALA A 28 -0.14 13.56 -1.09
C ALA A 28 -0.76 14.79 -1.76
N ALA A 29 -0.68 14.84 -3.09
CA ALA A 29 -1.50 15.74 -3.86
C ALA A 29 -2.94 15.44 -3.44
N ALA A 30 -3.54 16.32 -2.64
CA ALA A 30 -4.89 16.17 -2.16
C ALA A 30 -5.87 16.44 -3.31
N GLY A 31 -5.88 15.54 -4.29
CA GLY A 31 -7.01 15.35 -5.18
C GLY A 31 -8.19 14.79 -4.39
N ALA A 32 -9.40 14.93 -4.93
CA ALA A 32 -10.57 14.29 -4.35
C ALA A 32 -10.35 12.76 -4.24
N PRO A 33 -10.85 12.11 -3.17
CA PRO A 33 -10.71 10.67 -2.99
C PRO A 33 -11.31 9.93 -4.19
N PHE A 34 -10.58 8.95 -4.73
CA PHE A 34 -11.08 8.10 -5.80
C PHE A 34 -11.99 7.04 -5.19
N MET A 35 -13.30 7.30 -5.23
CA MET A 35 -14.31 6.45 -4.61
C MET A 35 -14.66 5.27 -5.51
N VAL A 36 -14.52 4.05 -4.99
CA VAL A 36 -14.96 2.80 -5.62
C VAL A 36 -15.88 2.07 -4.66
N CYS A 37 -17.09 1.75 -5.12
CA CYS A 37 -18.07 1.01 -4.32
C CYS A 37 -18.31 1.60 -2.91
N GLY A 38 -18.31 2.93 -2.79
CA GLY A 38 -18.56 3.63 -1.53
C GLY A 38 -17.36 3.76 -0.58
N VAL A 39 -16.16 3.34 -0.99
CA VAL A 39 -14.93 3.54 -0.21
C VAL A 39 -13.83 4.18 -1.05
N ASP A 40 -12.88 4.85 -0.39
CA ASP A 40 -11.71 5.43 -1.04
C ASP A 40 -10.74 4.31 -1.45
N ALA A 41 -10.50 4.17 -2.75
CA ALA A 41 -9.75 3.04 -3.28
C ALA A 41 -8.24 3.17 -2.99
N ASP A 42 -7.70 4.41 -2.97
CA ASP A 42 -6.30 4.66 -2.61
C ASP A 42 -6.03 4.25 -1.16
N ARG A 43 -6.89 4.67 -0.23
CA ARG A 43 -6.83 4.23 1.17
C ARG A 43 -7.03 2.73 1.28
N MET A 44 -7.97 2.13 0.56
CA MET A 44 -8.15 0.67 0.58
C MET A 44 -6.89 -0.06 0.10
N ALA A 45 -6.26 0.41 -0.98
CA ALA A 45 -5.04 -0.17 -1.52
C ALA A 45 -3.86 0.00 -0.57
N ALA A 46 -3.70 1.20 0.00
CA ALA A 46 -2.67 1.48 1.00
C ALA A 46 -2.87 0.60 2.24
N ASP A 47 -4.11 0.49 2.73
CA ASP A 47 -4.47 -0.16 3.98
C ASP A 47 -4.55 -1.68 3.93
N CYS A 48 -5.09 -2.23 2.85
CA CYS A 48 -5.28 -3.66 2.70
C CYS A 48 -4.19 -4.33 1.83
N GLY A 49 -3.37 -3.56 1.13
CA GLY A 49 -2.45 -4.07 0.11
C GLY A 49 -1.46 -5.11 0.62
N SER A 50 -0.95 -4.97 1.84
CA SER A 50 0.00 -5.92 2.44
C SER A 50 -0.62 -7.31 2.66
N TYR A 51 -1.86 -7.33 3.16
CA TYR A 51 -2.65 -8.55 3.34
C TYR A 51 -3.10 -9.15 2.00
N CYS A 52 -3.47 -8.31 1.02
CA CYS A 52 -3.96 -8.75 -0.28
C CYS A 52 -2.85 -9.20 -1.23
N ARG A 53 -1.59 -8.85 -1.00
CA ARG A 53 -0.48 -9.17 -1.91
C ARG A 53 -0.35 -10.68 -2.13
N ALA A 54 -0.18 -11.10 -3.39
CA ALA A 54 0.12 -12.47 -3.73
C ALA A 54 1.33 -12.98 -2.94
N GLY A 55 1.20 -14.14 -2.29
CA GLY A 55 2.26 -14.73 -1.46
C GLY A 55 2.46 -14.10 -0.08
N SER A 56 1.67 -13.09 0.34
CA SER A 56 1.78 -12.56 1.70
C SER A 56 1.49 -13.63 2.76
N ARG A 57 2.12 -13.54 3.93
CA ARG A 57 1.96 -14.51 5.04
C ARG A 57 1.15 -13.94 6.20
N GLU A 58 0.58 -12.74 6.03
CA GLU A 58 -0.26 -12.09 7.03
C GLU A 58 -1.51 -12.92 7.34
N ARG A 59 -1.73 -13.24 8.61
CA ARG A 59 -2.85 -14.07 9.08
C ARG A 59 -4.19 -13.31 9.10
N ALA A 60 -4.13 -12.00 9.24
CA ALA A 60 -5.28 -11.10 9.30
C ALA A 60 -4.91 -9.73 8.73
N PRO A 61 -5.88 -8.98 8.19
CA PRO A 61 -5.68 -7.59 7.80
C PRO A 61 -5.45 -6.72 9.05
N ARG A 62 -4.75 -5.60 8.84
CA ARG A 62 -4.58 -4.58 9.88
C ARG A 62 -5.89 -3.84 10.16
N ARG A 63 -5.97 -3.17 11.31
CA ARG A 63 -7.20 -2.48 11.73
C ARG A 63 -7.58 -1.37 10.76
N GLU A 64 -6.58 -0.68 10.21
CA GLU A 64 -6.74 0.40 9.23
C GLU A 64 -7.41 -0.12 7.96
N CYS A 65 -7.07 -1.35 7.52
CA CYS A 65 -7.74 -2.00 6.39
C CYS A 65 -9.22 -2.23 6.71
N CYS A 66 -9.52 -2.76 7.89
CA CYS A 66 -10.90 -3.00 8.32
C CYS A 66 -11.73 -1.72 8.40
N ASP A 67 -11.13 -0.61 8.80
CA ASP A 67 -11.78 0.69 8.84
C ASP A 67 -11.92 1.29 7.44
N ALA A 68 -10.94 1.09 6.54
CA ALA A 68 -10.98 1.54 5.15
C ALA A 68 -12.08 0.86 4.32
N VAL A 69 -12.36 -0.42 4.57
CA VAL A 69 -13.43 -1.16 3.88
C VAL A 69 -14.78 -1.08 4.61
N ARG A 70 -14.85 -0.38 5.76
CA ARG A 70 -16.09 -0.29 6.54
C ARG A 70 -17.08 0.59 5.78
N GLY A 71 -18.26 0.03 5.50
CA GLY A 71 -19.30 0.71 4.74
C GLY A 71 -19.18 0.54 3.22
N ALA A 72 -18.24 -0.27 2.73
CA ALA A 72 -18.18 -0.61 1.32
C ALA A 72 -19.45 -1.32 0.84
N ASP A 73 -19.86 -1.03 -0.39
CA ASP A 73 -20.80 -1.85 -1.13
C ASP A 73 -20.08 -3.13 -1.60
N PHE A 74 -20.16 -4.17 -0.78
CA PHE A 74 -19.54 -5.45 -1.08
C PHE A 74 -20.11 -6.13 -2.33
N LYS A 75 -21.37 -5.88 -2.71
CA LYS A 75 -21.93 -6.43 -3.95
C LYS A 75 -21.29 -5.76 -5.17
N CYS A 76 -21.04 -4.45 -5.09
CA CYS A 76 -20.26 -3.72 -6.08
C CYS A 76 -18.81 -4.23 -6.13
N LEU A 77 -18.15 -4.40 -4.98
CA LEU A 77 -16.77 -4.92 -4.92
C LEU A 77 -16.64 -6.33 -5.50
N CYS A 78 -17.63 -7.21 -5.31
CA CYS A 78 -17.64 -8.55 -5.90
C CYS A 78 -17.50 -8.53 -7.43
N LYS A 79 -17.95 -7.47 -8.11
CA LYS A 79 -17.84 -7.36 -9.58
C LYS A 79 -16.39 -7.24 -10.07
N TYR A 80 -15.48 -6.77 -9.21
CA TYR A 80 -14.05 -6.63 -9.54
C TYR A 80 -13.23 -7.88 -9.18
N ARG A 81 -13.89 -8.94 -8.69
CA ARG A 81 -13.23 -10.20 -8.30
C ARG A 81 -12.37 -10.75 -9.42
N ASP A 82 -12.89 -10.77 -10.64
CA ASP A 82 -12.23 -11.42 -11.76
C ASP A 82 -11.07 -10.55 -12.28
N GLU A 83 -11.23 -9.22 -12.32
CA GLU A 83 -10.14 -8.26 -12.57
C GLU A 83 -8.98 -8.42 -11.57
N LEU A 84 -9.27 -8.65 -10.28
CA LEU A 84 -8.23 -8.93 -9.28
C LEU A 84 -7.43 -10.20 -9.62
N ARG A 85 -8.06 -11.21 -10.21
CA ARG A 85 -7.39 -12.45 -10.63
C ARG A 85 -6.50 -12.22 -11.85
N VAL A 86 -6.89 -11.32 -12.75
CA VAL A 86 -6.12 -10.98 -13.96
C VAL A 86 -4.87 -10.17 -13.62
N MET A 87 -4.93 -9.26 -12.63
CA MET A 87 -3.77 -8.44 -12.23
C MET A 87 -2.59 -9.25 -11.66
N GLY A 88 -2.84 -10.42 -11.07
CA GLY A 88 -1.82 -11.39 -10.62
C GLY A 88 -0.94 -10.97 -9.42
N ASN A 89 -0.90 -9.68 -9.08
CA ASN A 89 -0.18 -9.13 -7.93
C ASN A 89 -0.99 -9.15 -6.62
N ILE A 90 -2.31 -9.35 -6.72
CA ILE A 90 -3.27 -9.45 -5.62
C ILE A 90 -3.84 -10.86 -5.57
N ASP A 91 -3.85 -11.45 -4.38
CA ASP A 91 -4.60 -12.67 -4.08
C ASP A 91 -6.08 -12.32 -3.87
N ALA A 92 -6.89 -12.56 -4.90
CA ALA A 92 -8.33 -12.29 -4.87
C ALA A 92 -9.04 -13.05 -3.75
N ALA A 93 -8.60 -14.27 -3.40
CA ALA A 93 -9.23 -15.03 -2.33
C ALA A 93 -8.98 -14.38 -0.96
N ARG A 94 -7.82 -13.78 -0.75
CA ARG A 94 -7.53 -13.02 0.47
C ARG A 94 -8.28 -11.71 0.52
N ALA A 95 -8.37 -10.98 -0.59
CA ALA A 95 -9.20 -9.77 -0.67
C ALA A 95 -10.66 -10.06 -0.26
N MET A 96 -11.23 -11.17 -0.75
CA MET A 96 -12.60 -11.58 -0.41
C MET A 96 -12.77 -12.07 1.04
N GLN A 97 -11.69 -12.41 1.74
CA GLN A 97 -11.74 -12.78 3.16
C GLN A 97 -11.77 -11.58 4.10
N ILE A 98 -11.36 -10.38 3.64
CA ILE A 98 -11.27 -9.18 4.49
C ILE A 98 -12.58 -8.93 5.26
N PRO A 99 -13.77 -8.92 4.65
CA PRO A 99 -14.99 -8.57 5.38
C PRO A 99 -15.29 -9.54 6.52
N SER A 100 -15.03 -10.84 6.30
CA SER A 100 -15.18 -11.88 7.33
C SER A 100 -14.14 -11.72 8.44
N LYS A 101 -12.86 -11.51 8.08
CA LYS A 101 -11.76 -11.30 9.04
C LYS A 101 -11.96 -10.04 9.89
N CYS A 102 -12.52 -8.99 9.30
CA CYS A 102 -12.87 -7.73 9.95
C CYS A 102 -14.23 -7.76 10.68
N ARG A 103 -14.97 -8.88 10.61
CA ARG A 103 -16.29 -9.06 11.23
C ARG A 103 -17.32 -7.98 10.83
N ILE A 104 -17.30 -7.57 9.56
CA ILE A 104 -18.20 -6.54 9.05
C ILE A 104 -19.60 -7.12 8.91
N LYS A 105 -20.57 -6.53 9.62
CA LYS A 105 -21.98 -6.94 9.54
C LYS A 105 -22.52 -6.67 8.13
N GLY A 106 -23.29 -7.62 7.59
CA GLY A 106 -23.89 -7.49 6.26
C GLY A 106 -22.94 -7.78 5.09
N ALA A 107 -21.69 -8.19 5.36
CA ALA A 107 -20.80 -8.67 4.33
C ALA A 107 -21.37 -9.94 3.65
N PRO A 108 -21.24 -10.08 2.32
CA PRO A 108 -21.68 -11.26 1.59
C PRO A 108 -20.84 -12.48 2.00
N LYS A 109 -21.47 -13.65 2.02
CA LYS A 109 -20.78 -14.92 2.29
C LYS A 109 -19.98 -15.43 1.09
N SER A 110 -20.29 -14.93 -0.11
CA SER A 110 -19.64 -15.28 -1.37
C SER A 110 -19.73 -14.14 -2.37
N CYS A 111 -18.65 -14.01 -3.13
CA CYS A 111 -18.62 -13.52 -4.50
C CYS A 111 -18.27 -14.75 -5.37
#